data_AF-A0A846EF33-F1
#
_entry.id   AF-A0A846EF33-F1
#
_cell.length_a   1.000
_cell.length_b   1.000
_cell.length_c   1.000
_cell.angle_alpha   90.00
_cell.angle_beta   90.00
_cell.angle_gamma   90.00
#
_symmetry.space_group_name_H-M   'P 1'
#
loop_
_entity.id
_entity.type
_entity.pdbx_description
1 polymer ?
#
loop_
_entity_poly.entity_id
_entity_poly.type
_entity_poly.pdbx_seq_one_letter_code
_entity_poly.pdbx_strand_id
1 'polypeptide(L)'
;MFDFVNDPEFVNFLHSLITDINLPTILVWVIIAVIISMIGGAIGGMILAGKEIGYKLSATVGSLFAPAGVIPAVILGLLIVNFIR
;
A
#
# COMPACT_ATOMS: atom_id res chain seq x y z
N MET A 1 4.69 22.36 16.95
CA MET A 1 4.87 21.47 15.77
C MET A 1 4.94 20.01 16.18
N PHE A 2 5.57 19.66 17.30
CA PHE A 2 5.51 18.31 17.89
C PHE A 2 4.23 18.04 18.70
N ASP A 3 3.40 19.05 18.94
CA ASP A 3 2.17 18.94 19.74
C ASP A 3 1.13 18.01 19.09
N PHE A 4 1.08 17.99 17.75
CA PHE A 4 0.20 17.07 16.99
C PHE A 4 0.58 15.60 17.15
N VAL A 5 1.89 15.31 17.31
CA VAL A 5 2.37 13.93 17.50
C VAL A 5 2.04 13.41 18.90
N ASN A 6 1.89 14.31 19.87
CA ASN A 6 1.51 13.98 21.25
C ASN A 6 0.00 14.11 21.49
N ASP A 7 -0.78 14.36 20.45
CA ASP A 7 -2.22 14.44 20.56
C ASP A 7 -2.83 13.05 20.87
N PRO A 8 -3.66 12.92 21.91
CA PRO A 8 -4.24 11.63 22.29
C PRO A 8 -5.08 10.97 21.19
N GLU A 9 -5.80 11.75 20.37
CA GLU A 9 -6.60 11.22 19.28
C GLU A 9 -5.71 10.67 18.16
N PHE A 10 -4.64 11.39 17.82
CA PHE A 10 -3.66 10.93 16.84
C PHE A 10 -2.95 9.64 17.28
N VAL A 11 -2.54 9.57 18.55
CA VAL A 11 -1.92 8.35 19.13
C VAL A 11 -2.90 7.18 19.13
N ASN A 12 -4.16 7.41 19.53
CA ASN A 12 -5.20 6.38 19.48
C ASN A 12 -5.47 5.90 18.05
N PHE A 13 -5.44 6.80 17.07
CA PHE A 13 -5.57 6.44 15.66
C PHE A 13 -4.40 5.55 15.21
N LEU A 14 -3.15 5.88 15.56
CA LEU A 14 -2.00 5.03 15.26
C LEU A 14 -2.10 3.64 15.90
N HIS A 15 -2.59 3.56 17.15
CA HIS A 15 -2.88 2.27 17.79
C HIS A 15 -3.94 1.48 17.01
N SER A 16 -5.00 2.16 16.54
CA SER A 16 -6.08 1.52 15.78
C SER A 16 -5.60 0.87 14.48
N LEU A 17 -4.52 1.35 13.85
CA LEU A 17 -3.92 0.72 12.66
C LEU A 17 -3.45 -0.71 12.89
N ILE A 18 -3.16 -1.07 14.14
CA ILE A 18 -2.71 -2.40 14.56
C ILE A 18 -3.86 -3.17 15.21
N THR A 19 -4.70 -2.49 16.01
CA THR A 19 -5.71 -3.15 16.83
C THR A 19 -7.03 -3.35 16.12
N ASP A 20 -7.44 -2.50 15.18
CA ASP A 20 -8.82 -2.50 14.67
C ASP A 20 -8.86 -2.44 13.14
N ILE A 21 -9.77 -3.21 12.54
CA ILE A 21 -10.03 -3.17 11.10
C ILE A 21 -11.31 -2.38 10.87
N ASN A 22 -11.15 -1.06 10.73
CA ASN A 22 -12.21 -0.12 10.43
C ASN A 22 -11.92 0.56 9.09
N LEU A 23 -12.88 1.33 8.57
CA LEU A 23 -12.72 1.96 7.25
C LEU A 23 -11.48 2.87 7.15
N PRO A 24 -11.18 3.75 8.15
CA PRO A 24 -9.94 4.53 8.15
C PRO A 24 -8.67 3.68 8.12
N THR A 25 -8.60 2.60 8.90
CA THR A 25 -7.39 1.76 8.97
C THR A 25 -7.20 0.98 7.68
N ILE A 26 -8.28 0.46 7.07
CA ILE A 26 -8.24 -0.16 5.73
C ILE A 26 -7.69 0.83 4.70
N LEU A 27 -8.17 2.08 4.71
CA LEU A 27 -7.72 3.10 3.75
C LEU A 27 -6.22 3.37 3.87
N VAL A 28 -5.70 3.51 5.10
CA VAL A 28 -4.27 3.72 5.36
C VAL A 28 -3.45 2.53 4.85
N TRP A 29 -3.87 1.30 5.16
CA TRP A 29 -3.16 0.11 4.70
C TRP A 29 -3.17 -0.05 3.19
N VAL A 30 -4.28 0.29 2.51
CA VAL A 30 -4.34 0.31 1.04
C VAL A 30 -3.36 1.34 0.48
N ILE A 31 -3.29 2.55 1.04
CA ILE A 31 -2.33 3.59 0.58
C ILE A 31 -0.89 3.09 0.73
N ILE A 32 -0.54 2.53 1.88
CA ILE A 32 0.80 1.97 2.13
C ILE A 32 1.10 0.86 1.12
N ALA A 33 0.17 -0.07 0.91
CA ALA A 33 0.34 -1.16 -0.02
C ALA A 33 0.49 -0.68 -1.48
N VAL A 34 -0.26 0.34 -1.88
CA VAL A 34 -0.12 0.97 -3.21
C VAL A 34 1.30 1.52 -3.39
N ILE A 35 1.81 2.30 -2.42
CA ILE A 35 3.16 2.87 -2.50
C ILE A 35 4.22 1.77 -2.61
N ILE A 36 4.14 0.74 -1.78
CA ILE A 36 5.09 -0.39 -1.82
C ILE A 36 4.96 -1.13 -3.16
N SER A 37 3.74 -1.34 -3.66
CA SER A 37 3.50 -2.03 -4.92
C SER A 37 4.03 -1.25 -6.12
N MET A 38 3.97 0.09 -6.11
CA MET A 38 4.53 0.92 -7.16
C MET A 38 6.04 0.75 -7.25
N ILE A 39 6.73 0.70 -6.11
CA ILE A 39 8.19 0.48 -6.04
C ILE A 39 8.53 -0.94 -6.55
N GLY A 40 7.85 -1.96 -6.02
CA GLY A 40 8.05 -3.35 -6.46
C GLY A 40 7.74 -3.55 -7.94
N GLY A 41 6.65 -2.95 -8.42
CA GLY A 41 6.22 -2.97 -9.81
C GLY A 41 7.20 -2.28 -10.74
N ALA A 42 7.72 -1.11 -10.36
CA ALA A 42 8.74 -0.41 -11.13
C ALA A 42 10.00 -1.27 -11.30
N ILE A 43 10.48 -1.89 -10.20
CA ILE A 43 11.64 -2.77 -10.22
C ILE A 43 11.35 -4.01 -11.09
N GLY A 44 10.19 -4.65 -10.91
CA GLY A 44 9.78 -5.80 -11.70
C GLY A 44 9.68 -5.49 -13.20
N GLY A 45 9.10 -4.35 -13.56
CA GLY A 45 9.06 -3.88 -14.94
C GLY A 45 10.47 -3.68 -15.51
N MET A 46 11.34 -2.96 -14.80
CA MET A 46 12.73 -2.76 -15.23
C MET A 46 13.48 -4.07 -15.46
N ILE A 47 13.27 -5.07 -14.60
CA ILE A 47 13.90 -6.39 -14.75
C ILE A 47 13.34 -7.14 -15.96
N LEU A 48 12.02 -7.09 -16.18
CA LEU A 48 11.35 -7.89 -17.20
C LEU A 48 11.53 -7.37 -18.62
N ALA A 49 11.43 -6.06 -18.81
CA ALA A 49 11.38 -5.43 -20.15
C ALA A 49 12.28 -4.19 -20.28
N GLY A 50 13.11 -3.90 -19.28
CA GLY A 50 13.93 -2.68 -19.26
C GLY A 50 14.96 -2.60 -20.39
N LYS A 51 15.44 -3.74 -20.89
CA LYS A 51 16.42 -3.80 -22.00
C LYS A 51 15.77 -3.57 -23.37
N GLU A 52 14.50 -3.92 -23.49
CA GLU A 52 13.76 -3.97 -24.75
C GLU A 52 13.03 -2.66 -25.03
N ILE A 53 12.34 -2.12 -24.03
CA ILE A 53 11.50 -0.91 -24.16
C ILE A 53 12.05 0.28 -23.37
N GLY A 54 13.19 0.11 -22.71
CA GLY A 54 13.86 1.12 -21.91
C GLY A 54 13.42 1.15 -20.45
N TYR A 55 14.38 1.32 -19.54
CA TYR A 55 14.15 1.27 -18.09
C TYR A 55 13.11 2.26 -17.59
N LYS A 56 13.07 3.49 -18.14
CA LYS A 56 12.11 4.52 -17.70
C LYS A 56 10.68 4.11 -18.01
N LEU A 57 10.40 3.71 -19.26
CA LEU A 57 9.06 3.29 -19.67
C LEU A 57 8.64 2.04 -18.91
N SER A 58 9.56 1.07 -18.79
CA SER A 58 9.27 -0.17 -18.08
C SER A 58 8.98 0.04 -16.59
N ALA A 59 9.71 0.95 -15.92
CA ALA A 59 9.42 1.37 -14.55
C ALA A 59 8.05 2.05 -14.43
N THR A 60 7.70 2.94 -15.37
CA THR A 60 6.40 3.63 -15.36
C THR A 60 5.24 2.65 -15.52
N VAL A 61 5.33 1.72 -16.49
CA VAL A 61 4.31 0.70 -16.72
C VAL A 61 4.20 -0.24 -15.52
N GLY A 62 5.32 -0.74 -15.01
CA GLY A 62 5.33 -1.62 -13.85
C GLY A 62 4.73 -0.95 -12.59
N SER A 63 5.09 0.31 -12.33
CA SER A 63 4.54 1.09 -11.23
C SER A 63 3.02 1.33 -11.36
N LEU A 64 2.53 1.58 -12.58
CA LEU A 64 1.11 1.83 -12.84
C LEU A 64 0.24 0.60 -12.63
N PHE A 65 0.69 -0.57 -13.10
CA PHE A 65 -0.13 -1.79 -13.11
C PHE A 65 0.06 -2.68 -11.90
N ALA A 66 1.16 -2.57 -11.15
CA ALA A 66 1.32 -3.34 -9.91
C ALA A 66 0.21 -3.09 -8.86
N PRO A 67 -0.24 -1.83 -8.63
CA PRO A 67 -1.38 -1.56 -7.76
C PRO A 67 -2.68 -2.26 -8.18
N ALA A 68 -2.88 -2.54 -9.48
CA ALA A 68 -4.11 -3.13 -9.97
C ALA A 68 -4.36 -4.54 -9.40
N GLY A 69 -3.31 -5.32 -9.16
CA GLY A 69 -3.40 -6.61 -8.46
C GLY A 69 -3.36 -6.48 -6.95
N VAL A 70 -2.60 -5.51 -6.42
CA VAL A 70 -2.39 -5.35 -4.98
C VAL A 70 -3.62 -4.79 -4.27
N ILE A 71 -4.33 -3.82 -4.86
CA ILE A 71 -5.51 -3.20 -4.21
C ILE A 71 -6.59 -4.27 -3.90
N PRO A 72 -7.06 -5.10 -4.85
CA PRO A 72 -8.03 -6.14 -4.54
C PRO A 72 -7.51 -7.17 -3.53
N ALA A 73 -6.24 -7.58 -3.65
CA ALA A 73 -5.63 -8.56 -2.76
C ALA A 73 -5.56 -8.08 -1.31
N VAL A 74 -5.19 -6.81 -1.10
CA VAL A 74 -5.11 -6.19 0.23
C VAL A 74 -6.50 -6.03 0.83
N ILE A 75 -7.48 -5.57 0.04
CA ILE A 75 -8.87 -5.45 0.52
C ILE A 75 -9.40 -6.82 0.95
N LEU A 76 -9.23 -7.85 0.11
CA LEU A 76 -9.64 -9.21 0.43
C LEU A 76 -8.91 -9.75 1.66
N GLY A 77 -7.60 -9.54 1.77
CA GLY A 77 -6.80 -9.94 2.92
C GLY A 77 -7.30 -9.31 4.22
N LEU A 78 -7.55 -8.00 4.22
CA LEU A 78 -8.08 -7.29 5.38
C LEU A 78 -9.50 -7.76 5.75
N LEU A 79 -10.37 -8.02 4.77
CA LEU A 79 -11.71 -8.58 5.01
C LEU A 79 -11.64 -9.97 5.62
N ILE A 80 -10.72 -10.83 5.15
CA ILE A 80 -10.51 -12.17 5.69
C ILE A 80 -10.00 -12.08 7.14
N VAL A 81 -9.01 -11.23 7.42
CA VAL A 81 -8.51 -11.03 8.79
C VAL A 81 -9.64 -10.51 9.70
N ASN A 82 -10.47 -9.59 9.22
CA ASN A 82 -11.61 -9.09 9.97
C ASN A 82 -12.71 -10.14 10.21
N PHE A 83 -12.82 -11.15 9.34
CA PHE A 83 -13.79 -12.24 9.50
C PHE A 83 -13.32 -13.33 10.46
N ILE A 84 -12.02 -13.62 10.49
CA ILE A 84 -11.44 -14.68 11.32
C ILE A 84 -11.18 -14.20 12.76
N ARG A 85 -11.06 -12.89 12.96
CA ARG A 85 -10.89 -12.26 14.26
C ARG A 85 -12.21 -12.08 14.99
#